data_AF-A6W941-F1
#
_entry.id   AF-A6W941-F1
#
_cell.length_a   1.000
_cell.length_b   1.000
_cell.length_c   1.000
_cell.angle_alpha   90.00
_cell.angle_beta   90.00
_cell.angle_gamma   90.00
#
_symmetry.space_group_name_H-M   'P 1'
#
loop_
_entity.id
_entity.type
_entity.pdbx_description
1 polymer ?
#
loop_
_entity_poly.entity_id
_entity_poly.type
_entity_poly.pdbx_seq_one_letter_code
_entity_poly.pdbx_strand_id
1 'polypeptide(L)'
;MDDDQQAGPSPVPPPRSPGLEVADPTLASLTALVTQVEESVRLLTLVGDRAGAVVRRRLAGDSYSEIVESKERPFIVEVITTAMSGLGEAGGQYRRAQARALRAEGVSVPDIARLFGVTRQRVSALLDDRV
;
A
#
# COMPACT_ATOMS: atom_id res chain seq x y z
N MET A 1 -31.41 -8.16 -57.20
CA MET A 1 -30.70 -6.88 -57.10
C MET A 1 -30.69 -6.59 -55.63
N ASP A 2 -29.67 -7.14 -55.00
CA ASP A 2 -29.45 -7.22 -53.57
C ASP A 2 -28.68 -5.96 -53.14
N ASP A 3 -29.30 -5.18 -52.26
CA ASP A 3 -28.68 -4.01 -51.61
C ASP A 3 -28.00 -4.51 -50.33
N ASP A 4 -26.81 -5.08 -50.50
CA ASP A 4 -25.98 -5.60 -49.41
C ASP A 4 -25.00 -4.51 -48.97
N GLN A 5 -25.45 -3.67 -48.03
CA GLN A 5 -24.71 -2.55 -47.47
C GLN A 5 -23.55 -3.05 -46.60
N GLN A 6 -22.36 -3.19 -47.20
CA GLN A 6 -21.12 -3.49 -46.47
C GLN A 6 -20.74 -2.33 -45.54
N ALA A 7 -20.94 -2.54 -44.24
CA ALA A 7 -20.34 -1.73 -43.18
C ALA A 7 -18.82 -1.84 -43.25
N GLY A 8 -18.15 -0.72 -43.53
CA GLY A 8 -16.69 -0.64 -43.54
C GLY A 8 -16.09 -1.02 -42.17
N PRO A 9 -14.86 -1.56 -42.12
CA PRO A 9 -14.24 -1.95 -40.86
C PRO A 9 -14.09 -0.73 -39.95
N SER A 10 -14.56 -0.88 -38.70
CA SER A 10 -14.32 0.07 -37.62
C SER A 10 -12.84 0.43 -37.53
N PRO A 11 -12.46 1.69 -37.30
CA PRO A 11 -11.05 2.08 -37.20
C PRO A 11 -10.42 1.31 -36.04
N VAL A 12 -9.45 0.46 -36.37
CA VAL A 12 -8.56 -0.17 -35.40
C VAL A 12 -7.94 0.97 -34.58
N PRO A 13 -8.09 1.01 -33.25
CA PRO A 13 -7.43 2.03 -32.44
C PRO A 13 -5.92 1.93 -32.72
N PRO A 14 -5.21 3.08 -32.85
CA PRO A 14 -3.81 3.06 -33.22
C PRO A 14 -3.04 2.15 -32.24
N PRO A 15 -2.08 1.34 -32.73
CA PRO A 15 -1.24 0.55 -31.84
C PRO A 15 -0.57 1.51 -30.86
N ARG A 16 -0.82 1.31 -29.56
CA ARG A 16 -0.10 2.00 -28.48
C ARG A 16 1.38 1.78 -28.76
N SER A 17 2.11 2.85 -29.10
CA SER A 17 3.50 2.74 -29.51
C SER A 17 4.28 1.96 -28.44
N PRO A 18 4.98 0.86 -28.80
CA PRO A 18 5.80 0.11 -27.86
C PRO A 18 7.10 0.89 -27.64
N GLY A 19 6.98 2.01 -26.95
CA GLY A 19 8.08 2.92 -26.66
C GLY A 19 8.59 2.70 -25.25
N LEU A 20 9.33 1.60 -25.03
CA LEU A 20 9.95 1.21 -23.75
C LEU A 20 8.92 1.04 -22.62
N GLU A 21 8.80 -0.15 -22.03
CA GLU A 21 8.04 -0.32 -20.79
C GLU A 21 8.68 0.54 -19.69
N VAL A 22 8.30 1.82 -19.62
CA VAL A 22 8.57 2.67 -18.47
C VAL A 22 7.78 2.02 -17.36
N ALA A 23 8.48 1.28 -16.49
CA ALA A 23 7.89 0.63 -15.34
C ALA A 23 7.00 1.64 -14.62
N ASP A 24 5.69 1.39 -14.58
CA ASP A 24 4.72 2.28 -13.95
C ASP A 24 5.04 2.35 -12.45
N PRO A 25 5.60 3.48 -11.95
CA PRO A 25 6.04 3.56 -10.56
C PRO A 25 4.86 3.51 -9.58
N THR A 26 3.67 3.90 -10.05
CA THR A 26 2.43 3.83 -9.26
C THR A 26 2.00 2.39 -9.12
N LEU A 27 1.98 1.63 -10.21
CA LEU A 27 1.68 0.19 -10.16
C LEU A 27 2.70 -0.57 -9.32
N ALA A 28 4.00 -0.31 -9.51
CA ALA A 28 5.06 -0.97 -8.74
C ALA A 28 4.95 -0.69 -7.23
N SER A 29 4.71 0.56 -6.83
CA SER A 29 4.52 0.91 -5.42
C SER A 29 3.21 0.38 -4.83
N LEU A 30 2.15 0.24 -5.64
CA LEU A 30 0.91 -0.41 -5.23
C LEU A 30 1.12 -1.91 -4.99
N THR A 31 1.83 -2.60 -5.88
CA THR A 31 2.19 -4.01 -5.67
C THR A 31 3.03 -4.20 -4.41
N ALA A 32 4.04 -3.34 -4.20
CA ALA A 32 4.83 -3.38 -2.98
C ALA A 32 3.99 -3.14 -1.72
N LEU A 33 3.02 -2.22 -1.77
CA LEU A 33 2.07 -2.00 -0.68
C LEU A 33 1.21 -3.24 -0.41
N VAL A 34 0.71 -3.92 -1.44
CA VAL A 34 -0.05 -5.16 -1.28
C VAL A 34 0.79 -6.24 -0.59
N THR A 35 2.02 -6.47 -1.05
CA THR A 35 2.94 -7.42 -0.40
C THR A 35 3.20 -7.06 1.06
N GLN A 36 3.41 -5.77 1.36
CA GLN A 36 3.62 -5.31 2.73
C GLN A 36 2.36 -5.47 3.60
N VAL A 37 1.16 -5.29 3.04
CA VAL A 37 -0.11 -5.55 3.74
C VAL A 37 -0.20 -7.03 4.10
N GLU A 38 0.12 -7.95 3.18
CA GLU A 38 0.11 -9.39 3.43
C GLU A 38 1.11 -9.80 4.53
N GLU A 39 2.33 -9.25 4.51
CA GLU A 39 3.30 -9.44 5.60
C GLU A 39 2.74 -8.90 6.92
N SER A 40 2.15 -7.71 6.91
CA SER A 40 1.61 -7.08 8.12
C SER A 40 0.45 -7.88 8.71
N VAL A 41 -0.40 -8.48 7.87
CA VAL A 41 -1.44 -9.41 8.33
C VAL A 41 -0.80 -10.61 9.05
N ARG A 42 0.22 -11.25 8.47
CA ARG A 42 0.94 -12.35 9.13
C ARG A 42 1.54 -11.94 10.47
N LEU A 43 2.19 -10.77 10.53
CA LEU A 43 2.79 -10.24 11.75
C LEU A 43 1.74 -9.94 12.83
N LEU A 44 0.60 -9.34 12.45
CA LEU A 44 -0.46 -8.99 13.39
C LEU A 44 -1.24 -10.21 13.88
N THR A 45 -1.38 -11.26 13.08
CA THR A 45 -1.89 -12.56 13.55
C THR A 45 -0.98 -13.15 14.63
N LEU A 46 0.34 -13.15 14.41
CA LEU A 46 1.32 -13.61 15.40
C LEU A 46 1.26 -12.81 16.71
N VAL A 47 1.05 -11.49 16.61
CA VAL A 47 0.80 -10.63 17.78
C VAL A 47 -0.44 -11.07 18.54
N GLY A 48 -1.55 -11.33 17.84
CA GLY A 48 -2.81 -11.79 18.45
C GLY A 48 -2.64 -13.10 19.23
N ASP A 49 -1.99 -14.09 18.62
CA ASP A 49 -1.75 -15.39 19.24
C ASP A 49 -0.91 -15.28 20.50
N ARG A 50 0.18 -14.50 20.44
CA ARG A 50 1.07 -14.27 21.58
C ARG A 50 0.41 -13.48 22.69
N ALA A 51 -0.33 -12.43 22.35
CA ALA A 51 -1.09 -11.66 23.33
C ALA A 51 -2.10 -12.57 24.05
N GLY A 52 -2.78 -13.47 23.32
CA GLY A 52 -3.65 -14.48 23.90
C GLY A 52 -2.92 -15.42 24.88
N ALA A 53 -1.71 -15.86 24.55
CA ALA A 53 -0.89 -16.68 25.44
C ALA A 53 -0.48 -15.92 26.73
N VAL A 54 -0.05 -14.67 26.59
CA VAL A 54 0.28 -13.79 27.72
C VAL A 54 -0.92 -13.62 28.65
N VAL A 55 -2.12 -13.38 28.10
CA VAL A 55 -3.36 -13.25 28.90
C VAL A 55 -3.65 -14.55 29.66
N ARG A 56 -3.58 -15.72 29.00
CA ARG A 56 -3.82 -17.01 29.66
C ARG A 56 -2.85 -17.26 30.81
N ARG A 57 -1.55 -17.03 30.59
CA ARG A 57 -0.52 -17.21 31.63
C ARG A 57 -0.71 -16.25 32.79
N ARG A 58 -1.02 -14.98 32.48
CA ARG A 58 -1.28 -13.99 33.53
C ARG A 58 -2.47 -14.36 34.40
N LEU A 59 -3.56 -14.86 33.79
CA LEU A 59 -4.74 -15.33 34.52
C LEU A 59 -4.47 -16.61 35.32
N ALA A 60 -3.49 -17.42 34.93
CA ALA A 60 -3.05 -18.61 35.67
C ALA A 60 -2.17 -18.29 36.90
N GLY A 61 -1.75 -17.03 37.08
CA GLY A 61 -1.00 -16.56 38.24
C GLY A 61 0.44 -16.16 37.96
N ASP A 62 0.97 -16.45 36.76
CA ASP A 62 2.33 -16.10 36.38
C ASP A 62 2.59 -14.58 36.50
N SER A 63 3.78 -14.22 36.98
CA SER A 63 4.29 -12.85 36.92
C SER A 63 4.69 -12.46 35.50
N TYR A 64 4.72 -11.16 35.21
CA TYR A 64 5.17 -10.68 33.90
C TYR A 64 6.63 -11.05 33.59
N SER A 65 7.51 -11.12 34.60
CA SER A 65 8.88 -11.60 34.46
C SER A 65 8.92 -13.05 33.98
N GLU A 66 8.17 -13.95 34.61
CA GLU A 66 8.07 -15.36 34.20
C GLU A 66 7.46 -15.50 32.80
N ILE A 67 6.55 -14.58 32.43
CA ILE A 67 5.95 -14.55 31.10
C ILE A 67 6.96 -14.14 30.03
N VAL A 68 7.77 -13.10 30.28
CA VAL A 68 8.73 -12.54 29.33
C VAL A 68 10.00 -13.40 29.21
N GLU A 69 10.42 -14.05 30.30
CA GLU A 69 11.63 -14.89 30.33
C GLU A 69 11.51 -16.18 29.51
N SER A 70 10.32 -16.54 29.00
CA SER A 70 10.11 -17.76 28.20
C SER A 70 10.79 -17.72 26.81
N LYS A 71 11.59 -16.69 26.49
CA LYS A 71 12.42 -16.55 25.27
C LYS A 71 11.66 -16.66 23.94
N GLU A 72 10.35 -16.49 23.90
CA GLU A 72 9.60 -16.46 22.64
C GLU A 72 9.91 -15.17 21.88
N ARG A 73 10.77 -15.29 20.85
CA ARG A 73 11.08 -14.20 19.92
C ARG A 73 10.32 -14.36 18.59
N PRO A 74 10.05 -13.27 17.85
CA PRO A 74 10.25 -11.86 18.23
C PRO A 74 9.27 -11.38 19.32
N PHE A 75 9.63 -10.35 20.08
CA PHE A 75 8.72 -9.80 21.10
C PHE A 75 7.50 -9.14 20.44
N ILE A 76 6.34 -9.15 21.12
CA ILE A 76 5.09 -8.54 20.61
C ILE A 76 5.33 -7.09 20.16
N VAL A 77 6.07 -6.31 20.96
CA VAL A 77 6.39 -4.91 20.66
C VAL A 77 7.25 -4.78 19.39
N GLU A 78 8.24 -5.66 19.19
CA GLU A 78 9.10 -5.66 18.00
C GLU A 78 8.29 -5.96 16.73
N VAL A 79 7.35 -6.91 16.83
CA VAL A 79 6.48 -7.29 15.70
C VAL A 79 5.53 -6.15 15.33
N ILE A 80 4.91 -5.50 16.32
CA ILE A 80 4.04 -4.34 16.09
C ILE A 80 4.83 -3.20 15.44
N THR A 81 6.01 -2.88 15.97
CA THR A 81 6.88 -1.83 15.39
C THR A 81 7.24 -2.16 13.94
N THR A 82 7.63 -3.40 13.65
CA THR A 82 7.97 -3.83 12.28
C THR A 82 6.78 -3.67 11.33
N ALA A 83 5.59 -4.14 11.72
CA ALA A 83 4.39 -4.04 10.89
C ALA A 83 4.00 -2.57 10.60
N MET A 84 4.01 -1.72 11.64
CA MET A 84 3.68 -0.29 11.48
C MET A 84 4.69 0.46 10.61
N SER A 85 6.00 0.24 10.82
CA SER A 85 7.05 0.88 10.03
C SER A 85 6.95 0.51 8.55
N GLY A 86 6.84 -0.78 8.26
CA GLY A 86 6.75 -1.23 6.86
C GLY A 86 5.48 -0.73 6.15
N LEU A 87 4.32 -0.74 6.82
CA LEU A 87 3.09 -0.12 6.26
C LEU A 87 3.24 1.38 6.03
N GLY A 88 3.88 2.09 6.97
CA GLY A 88 4.14 3.52 6.87
C GLY A 88 5.01 3.86 5.66
N GLU A 89 6.08 3.08 5.44
CA GLU A 89 6.99 3.23 4.32
C GLU A 89 6.31 2.93 2.98
N ALA A 90 5.73 1.74 2.82
CA ALA A 90 5.08 1.34 1.57
C ALA A 90 3.90 2.25 1.21
N GLY A 91 3.07 2.60 2.21
CA GLY A 91 1.97 3.53 2.02
C GLY A 91 2.44 4.95 1.69
N GLY A 92 3.57 5.39 2.25
CA GLY A 92 4.21 6.66 1.90
C GLY A 92 4.69 6.70 0.45
N GLN A 93 5.33 5.64 -0.01
CA GLN A 93 5.79 5.50 -1.39
C GLN A 93 4.61 5.52 -2.38
N TYR A 94 3.58 4.72 -2.12
CA TYR A 94 2.40 4.67 -2.98
C TYR A 94 1.67 6.02 -3.07
N ARG A 95 1.43 6.70 -1.93
CA ARG A 95 0.80 8.03 -1.95
C ARG A 95 1.56 9.05 -2.79
N ARG A 96 2.91 9.02 -2.75
CA ARG A 96 3.75 9.90 -3.59
C ARG A 96 3.61 9.55 -5.06
N ALA A 97 3.73 8.26 -5.42
CA ALA A 97 3.61 7.82 -6.80
C ALA A 97 2.24 8.15 -7.39
N GLN A 98 1.16 7.82 -6.69
CA GLN A 98 -0.21 8.10 -7.10
C GLN A 98 -0.48 9.61 -7.24
N ALA A 99 -0.01 10.43 -6.29
CA ALA A 99 -0.16 11.88 -6.39
C ALA A 99 0.53 12.44 -7.64
N ARG A 100 1.73 11.95 -7.97
CA ARG A 100 2.46 12.38 -9.18
C ARG A 100 1.79 11.92 -10.46
N ALA A 101 1.30 10.68 -10.51
CA ALA A 101 0.54 10.18 -11.65
C ALA A 101 -0.71 11.03 -11.91
N LEU A 102 -1.51 11.30 -10.87
CA LEU A 102 -2.70 12.17 -10.98
C LEU A 102 -2.35 13.59 -11.43
N ARG A 103 -1.23 14.15 -10.96
CA ARG A 103 -0.75 15.45 -11.45
C ARG A 103 -0.35 15.42 -12.92
N ALA A 104 0.31 14.35 -13.37
CA ALA A 104 0.69 14.17 -14.77
C ALA A 104 -0.55 14.02 -15.68
N GLU A 105 -1.63 13.45 -15.16
CA GLU A 105 -2.95 13.36 -15.81
C GLU A 105 -3.75 14.68 -15.76
N GLY A 106 -3.20 15.73 -15.14
CA GLY A 106 -3.82 17.07 -15.09
C GLY A 106 -4.76 17.31 -13.90
N VAL A 107 -4.90 16.36 -12.98
CA VAL A 107 -5.77 16.52 -11.79
C VAL A 107 -5.21 17.61 -10.87
N SER A 108 -6.06 18.54 -10.42
CA SER A 108 -5.63 19.67 -9.59
C SER A 108 -5.19 19.25 -8.17
N VAL A 109 -4.26 19.98 -7.55
CA VAL A 109 -3.85 19.74 -6.14
C VAL A 109 -5.05 19.76 -5.17
N PRO A 110 -6.00 20.72 -5.27
CA PRO A 110 -7.22 20.67 -4.46
C PRO A 110 -8.04 19.40 -4.65
N ASP A 111 -8.17 18.89 -5.88
CA ASP A 111 -8.94 17.67 -6.14
C ASP A 111 -8.22 16.43 -5.60
N ILE A 112 -6.91 16.33 -5.76
CA ILE A 112 -6.09 15.26 -5.16
C ILE A 112 -6.23 15.28 -3.63
N ALA A 113 -6.19 16.46 -3.01
CA ALA A 113 -6.35 16.61 -1.57
C ALA A 113 -7.71 16.06 -1.10
N ARG A 114 -8.78 16.37 -1.83
CA ARG A 114 -10.12 15.83 -1.58
C ARG A 114 -10.18 14.32 -1.78
N LEU A 115 -9.59 13.78 -2.85
CA LEU A 115 -9.56 12.34 -3.13
C LEU A 115 -8.81 11.56 -2.04
N PHE A 116 -7.70 12.11 -1.55
CA PHE A 116 -6.87 11.46 -0.54
C PHE A 116 -7.38 11.68 0.90
N GLY A 117 -8.36 12.57 1.09
CA GLY A 117 -8.85 12.94 2.42
C GLY A 117 -7.80 13.69 3.25
N VAL A 118 -6.91 14.45 2.62
CA VAL A 118 -5.83 15.21 3.27
C VAL A 118 -5.87 16.69 2.90
N THR A 119 -5.05 17.50 3.57
CA THR A 119 -4.94 18.94 3.27
C THR A 119 -4.17 19.19 1.97
N ARG A 120 -4.36 20.38 1.37
CA ARG A 120 -3.58 20.81 0.19
C ARG A 120 -2.08 20.84 0.47
N GLN A 121 -1.68 21.32 1.65
CA GLN A 121 -0.28 21.33 2.09
C GLN A 121 0.31 19.92 2.12
N ARG A 122 -0.47 18.92 2.57
CA ARG A 122 -0.01 17.53 2.59
C ARG A 122 0.22 16.99 1.18
N VAL A 123 -0.63 17.34 0.22
CA VAL A 123 -0.44 16.98 -1.19
C VAL A 123 0.78 17.69 -1.79
N SER A 124 0.96 19.00 -1.54
CA SER A 124 2.16 19.72 -1.98
C SER A 124 3.43 19.04 -1.47
N ALA A 125 3.48 18.66 -0.19
CA ALA A 125 4.61 17.93 0.37
C ALA A 125 4.85 16.54 -0.30
N LEU A 126 3.81 15.85 -0.75
CA LEU A 126 3.96 14.59 -1.50
C LEU A 126 4.55 14.81 -2.90
N LEU A 127 4.33 15.99 -3.49
CA LEU A 127 4.77 16.35 -4.83
C LEU A 127 6.16 16.99 -4.85
N ASP A 128 6.52 17.75 -3.81
CA ASP A 128 7.79 18.48 -3.71
C ASP A 128 8.99 17.57 -3.42
N ASP A 129 8.75 16.37 -2.91
CA ASP A 129 9.78 15.40 -2.52
C ASP A 129 10.49 14.85 -3.78
N ARG A 130 11.46 15.60 -4.31
CA ARG A 130 12.28 15.22 -5.46
C ARG A 130 13.33 14.22 -4.99
N VAL A 131 13.16 12.96 -5.37
CA VAL A 131 14.24 11.94 -5.29
C VAL A 131 15.29 12.27 -6.35
#